data_AF-A0A369HEI6-F1
#
_entry.id   AF-A0A369HEI6-F1
#
_cell.length_a   1.000
_cell.length_b   1.000
_cell.length_c   1.000
_cell.angle_alpha   90.00
_cell.angle_beta   90.00
_cell.angle_gamma   90.00
#
_symmetry.space_group_name_H-M   'P 1'
#
loop_
_entity.id
_entity.type
_entity.pdbx_description
1 polymer ?
#
loop_
_entity_poly.entity_id
_entity_poly.type
_entity_poly.pdbx_seq_one_letter_code
_entity_poly.pdbx_strand_id
1 'polypeptide(L)'
;MSLGQLMKRILMVQPAKVPIPRRGVDYRGKVVLAPMVRSGELPSRILALDYGADLVWGPETVDRAMIGTTRRCNDEFKTIDWCRPSGHNKESTIYRMCPAREAGKHIFQIGTADPERAVQAARLVAADVAGIDVNAGCPKPFSTSGGMGAALLRTPDKLCAILEALVKYITPEYEIGISVKIRILETAAETEALVRRLCATGITALTVHCRTTPMRPRERAIRGQLRMVAQVCHEFGVACLMNGDVENKEQGFALAAEFGADGAMIATAAEKNPTCFRREADGGLLPWRDVVSRYVEVAMDLNNHFSNTKYLLTQMIPGKEPHYRSATQVKTYGDICTALQLHHLAEQAEEIDAKQGRTQDSGKKALKRARSNASALAAGGEMGQVRERAQSHKVLSERRVGDQSKEKQESIALAVP
;
A
#
# COMPACT_ATOMS: atom_id res chain seq x y z
N MET A 1 -37.70 -28.57 38.76
CA MET A 1 -36.42 -27.88 38.44
C MET A 1 -36.64 -26.40 38.66
N SER A 2 -35.74 -25.68 39.33
CA SER A 2 -35.97 -24.26 39.66
C SER A 2 -35.60 -23.35 38.49
N LEU A 3 -36.21 -22.16 38.43
CA LEU A 3 -35.94 -21.15 37.41
C LEU A 3 -34.43 -20.80 37.30
N GLY A 4 -33.71 -20.85 38.43
CA GLY A 4 -32.26 -20.62 38.50
C GLY A 4 -31.40 -21.68 37.80
N GLN A 5 -31.89 -22.92 37.62
CA GLN A 5 -31.20 -23.93 36.80
C GLN A 5 -31.37 -23.66 35.30
N LEU A 6 -32.48 -23.04 34.89
CA LEU A 6 -32.70 -22.65 33.50
C LEU A 6 -31.86 -21.41 33.13
N MET A 7 -31.79 -20.40 34.01
CA MET A 7 -30.93 -19.22 33.79
C MET A 7 -29.44 -19.56 33.80
N LYS A 8 -28.97 -20.56 34.58
CA LYS A 8 -27.60 -21.07 34.48
C LYS A 8 -27.29 -21.82 33.17
N ARG A 9 -28.27 -22.10 32.31
CA ARG A 9 -28.04 -22.61 30.95
C ARG A 9 -27.77 -21.49 29.93
N ILE A 10 -27.92 -20.22 30.33
CA ILE A 10 -27.38 -19.04 29.64
C ILE A 10 -25.96 -18.75 30.15
N LEU A 11 -25.18 -19.82 30.41
CA LEU A 11 -23.74 -19.74 30.66
C LEU A 11 -23.01 -19.97 29.34
N MET A 12 -22.41 -18.90 28.82
CA MET A 12 -21.26 -18.91 27.91
C MET A 12 -21.25 -20.09 26.92
N VAL A 13 -22.11 -20.04 25.91
CA VAL A 13 -21.78 -20.70 24.64
C VAL A 13 -20.48 -20.05 24.16
N GLN A 14 -19.36 -20.76 24.31
CA GLN A 14 -18.12 -20.38 23.65
C GLN A 14 -18.46 -20.18 22.17
N PRO A 15 -18.17 -19.02 21.57
CA PRO A 15 -18.49 -18.80 20.16
C PRO A 15 -17.86 -19.95 19.37
N ALA A 16 -18.69 -20.62 18.55
CA ALA A 16 -18.24 -21.73 17.73
C ALA A 16 -17.04 -21.24 16.93
N LYS A 17 -15.85 -21.82 17.08
CA LYS A 17 -14.67 -21.31 16.38
C LYS A 17 -14.63 -21.88 14.97
N VAL A 18 -14.45 -21.04 13.94
CA VAL A 18 -13.95 -21.54 12.66
C VAL A 18 -12.60 -22.20 12.95
N PRO A 19 -12.40 -23.49 12.62
CA PRO A 19 -11.14 -24.16 12.89
C PRO A 19 -10.05 -23.46 12.09
N ILE A 20 -8.97 -23.07 12.78
CA ILE A 20 -7.82 -22.43 12.13
C ILE A 20 -7.06 -23.51 11.38
N PRO A 21 -6.86 -23.38 10.06
CA PRO A 21 -6.11 -24.35 9.27
C PRO A 21 -4.67 -24.51 9.76
N ARG A 22 -4.07 -25.70 9.59
CA ARG A 22 -2.77 -26.09 10.21
C ARG A 22 -1.60 -25.14 9.94
N ARG A 23 -1.57 -24.52 8.75
CA ARG A 23 -0.57 -23.52 8.31
C ARG A 23 -1.12 -22.09 8.34
N GLY A 24 -2.40 -21.93 8.68
CA GLY A 24 -3.07 -20.65 8.83
C GLY A 24 -2.72 -19.95 10.15
N VAL A 25 -3.31 -18.78 10.37
CA VAL A 25 -3.09 -17.97 11.57
C VAL A 25 -4.40 -17.76 12.34
N ASP A 26 -4.31 -17.70 13.67
CA ASP A 26 -5.33 -16.99 14.44
C ASP A 26 -5.13 -15.49 14.20
N TYR A 27 -6.20 -14.74 14.04
CA TYR A 27 -6.18 -13.29 13.92
C TYR A 27 -6.49 -12.60 15.26
N ARG A 28 -6.97 -13.35 16.26
CA ARG A 28 -7.41 -12.81 17.55
C ARG A 28 -6.26 -12.39 18.44
N GLY A 29 -6.44 -11.31 19.18
CA GLY A 29 -5.45 -10.73 20.08
C GLY A 29 -4.27 -10.10 19.34
N LYS A 30 -4.46 -9.59 18.13
CA LYS A 30 -3.37 -9.09 17.26
C LYS A 30 -3.55 -7.64 16.83
N VAL A 31 -2.42 -6.96 16.68
CA VAL A 31 -2.31 -5.67 16.00
C VAL A 31 -1.36 -5.79 14.80
N VAL A 32 -1.87 -5.44 13.62
CA VAL A 32 -1.32 -5.90 12.33
C VAL A 32 -1.10 -4.77 11.33
N LEU A 33 -0.18 -4.96 10.37
CA LEU A 33 0.03 -4.02 9.27
C LEU A 33 -1.04 -4.17 8.19
N ALA A 34 -1.64 -3.05 7.79
CA ALA A 34 -2.63 -3.00 6.74
C ALA A 34 -2.04 -3.20 5.32
N PRO A 35 -2.82 -3.77 4.39
CA PRO A 35 -2.47 -3.76 2.97
C PRO A 35 -2.49 -2.32 2.45
N MET A 36 -1.38 -1.89 1.85
CA MET A 36 -1.21 -0.55 1.29
C MET A 36 -0.49 -0.63 -0.04
N VAL A 37 -1.13 -0.18 -1.12
CA VAL A 37 -0.53 -0.20 -2.46
C VAL A 37 0.70 0.71 -2.49
N ARG A 38 1.83 0.20 -3.00
CA ARG A 38 3.19 0.76 -2.87
C ARG A 38 3.74 0.80 -1.45
N SER A 39 2.99 1.22 -0.44
CA SER A 39 3.54 1.39 0.91
C SER A 39 3.77 0.08 1.66
N GLY A 40 3.06 -0.99 1.30
CA GLY A 40 3.15 -2.34 1.89
C GLY A 40 4.14 -3.30 1.18
N GLU A 41 5.05 -2.79 0.35
CA GLU A 41 6.13 -3.62 -0.21
C GLU A 41 7.02 -4.23 0.89
N LEU A 42 7.80 -5.25 0.51
CA LEU A 42 8.54 -6.10 1.44
C LEU A 42 9.29 -5.32 2.55
N PRO A 43 10.10 -4.26 2.28
CA PRO A 43 10.83 -3.56 3.34
C PRO A 43 9.93 -2.99 4.45
N SER A 44 8.74 -2.50 4.11
CA SER A 44 7.79 -1.95 5.09
C SER A 44 7.16 -3.04 5.94
N ARG A 45 6.87 -4.22 5.36
CA ARG A 45 6.35 -5.38 6.09
C ARG A 45 7.39 -5.93 7.06
N ILE A 46 8.63 -6.05 6.58
CA ILE A 46 9.78 -6.43 7.39
C ILE A 46 9.98 -5.46 8.55
N LEU A 47 9.98 -4.15 8.28
CA LEU A 47 10.20 -3.16 9.32
C LEU A 47 9.05 -3.11 10.34
N ALA A 48 7.81 -3.37 9.92
CA ALA A 48 6.69 -3.55 10.84
C ALA A 48 6.85 -4.80 11.72
N LEU A 49 7.34 -5.92 11.17
CA LEU A 49 7.63 -7.14 11.94
C LEU A 49 8.78 -6.94 12.93
N ASP A 50 9.88 -6.30 12.51
CA ASP A 50 11.03 -5.95 13.37
C ASP A 50 10.57 -5.10 14.58
N TYR A 51 9.56 -4.23 14.37
CA TYR A 51 8.96 -3.40 15.41
C TYR A 51 7.73 -4.00 16.09
N GLY A 52 7.42 -5.28 15.88
CA GLY A 52 6.42 -6.01 16.67
C GLY A 52 4.99 -6.03 16.11
N ALA A 53 4.78 -5.83 14.81
CA ALA A 53 3.52 -6.18 14.17
C ALA A 53 3.29 -7.70 14.27
N ASP A 54 2.08 -8.12 14.63
CA ASP A 54 1.82 -9.55 14.87
C ASP A 54 1.63 -10.34 13.56
N LEU A 55 1.12 -9.67 12.52
CA LEU A 55 0.93 -10.14 11.14
C LEU A 55 1.11 -8.97 10.16
N VAL A 56 1.42 -9.26 8.89
CA VAL A 56 1.65 -8.24 7.85
C VAL A 56 0.99 -8.58 6.51
N TRP A 57 0.16 -7.66 6.01
CA TRP A 57 -0.47 -7.78 4.69
C TRP A 57 0.43 -7.24 3.58
N GLY A 58 0.39 -7.91 2.42
CA GLY A 58 0.92 -7.39 1.16
C GLY A 58 0.17 -6.16 0.63
N PRO A 59 0.71 -5.45 -0.38
CA PRO A 59 -0.10 -4.55 -1.18
C PRO A 59 -1.22 -5.31 -1.89
N GLU A 60 -2.35 -4.64 -2.18
CA GLU A 60 -3.38 -5.18 -3.05
C GLU A 60 -2.77 -5.54 -4.41
N THR A 61 -2.68 -6.83 -4.70
CA THR A 61 -2.04 -7.35 -5.91
C THR A 61 -3.12 -7.95 -6.82
N VAL A 62 -3.24 -7.42 -8.04
CA VAL A 62 -4.31 -7.80 -8.97
C VAL A 62 -4.10 -9.23 -9.50
N ASP A 63 -5.17 -10.03 -9.53
CA ASP A 63 -5.18 -11.41 -10.01
C ASP A 63 -4.44 -11.59 -11.37
N ARG A 64 -4.77 -10.77 -12.36
CA ARG A 64 -4.18 -10.74 -13.70
C ARG A 64 -2.71 -10.31 -13.75
N ALA A 65 -2.18 -9.69 -12.69
CA ALA A 65 -0.75 -9.40 -12.58
C ALA A 65 0.03 -10.65 -12.14
N MET A 66 -0.54 -11.46 -11.23
CA MET A 66 0.06 -12.70 -10.73
C MET A 66 -0.07 -13.88 -11.69
N ILE A 67 -1.21 -14.05 -12.35
CA ILE A 67 -1.46 -15.18 -13.25
C ILE A 67 -0.40 -15.18 -14.38
N GLY A 68 0.36 -16.27 -14.52
CA GLY A 68 1.48 -16.36 -15.47
C GLY A 68 2.77 -15.67 -15.01
N THR A 69 2.93 -15.41 -13.71
CA THR A 69 4.26 -15.19 -13.10
C THR A 69 4.98 -16.52 -12.88
N THR A 70 6.31 -16.47 -12.81
CA THR A 70 7.18 -17.57 -12.41
C THR A 70 7.69 -17.29 -11.00
N ARG A 71 7.46 -18.23 -10.08
CA ARG A 71 8.04 -18.20 -8.72
C ARG A 71 9.53 -18.55 -8.81
N ARG A 72 10.41 -17.65 -8.39
CA ARG A 72 11.86 -17.82 -8.33
C ARG A 72 12.36 -17.67 -6.89
N CYS A 73 13.21 -18.57 -6.44
CA CYS A 73 14.02 -18.35 -5.25
C CYS A 73 15.20 -17.44 -5.61
N ASN A 74 15.49 -16.47 -4.76
CA ASN A 74 16.56 -15.50 -4.94
C ASN A 74 17.57 -15.64 -3.80
N ASP A 75 18.65 -16.40 -4.05
CA ASP A 75 19.63 -16.72 -3.02
C ASP A 75 20.53 -15.54 -2.63
N GLU A 76 20.60 -14.46 -3.42
CA GLU A 76 21.35 -13.26 -3.07
C GLU A 76 20.63 -12.47 -1.97
N PHE A 77 19.34 -12.14 -2.18
CA PHE A 77 18.56 -11.33 -1.24
C PHE A 77 17.70 -12.15 -0.27
N LYS A 78 17.81 -13.49 -0.32
CA LYS A 78 17.04 -14.46 0.49
C LYS A 78 15.52 -14.24 0.36
N THR A 79 15.05 -13.99 -0.86
CA THR A 79 13.63 -13.76 -1.17
C THR A 79 13.03 -14.82 -2.07
N ILE A 80 11.70 -14.86 -2.11
CA ILE A 80 10.94 -15.50 -3.18
C ILE A 80 10.29 -14.37 -3.99
N ASP A 81 10.50 -14.43 -5.30
CA ASP A 81 10.08 -13.43 -6.27
C ASP A 81 9.08 -14.07 -7.25
N TRP A 82 7.93 -13.44 -7.47
CA TRP A 82 7.03 -13.79 -8.57
C TRP A 82 7.28 -12.83 -9.72
N CYS A 83 8.01 -13.31 -10.72
CA CYS A 83 8.48 -12.51 -11.85
C CYS A 83 7.64 -12.76 -13.10
N ARG A 84 7.48 -11.75 -13.95
CA ARG A 84 6.94 -11.89 -15.31
C ARG A 84 7.97 -11.35 -16.32
N PRO A 85 8.12 -11.97 -17.50
CA PRO A 85 8.86 -11.36 -18.60
C PRO A 85 8.35 -9.96 -18.93
N SER A 86 9.27 -9.00 -19.01
CA SER A 86 9.07 -7.66 -19.54
C SER A 86 9.73 -7.56 -20.91
N GLY A 87 9.36 -6.53 -21.69
CA GLY A 87 10.09 -6.22 -22.92
C GLY A 87 11.58 -5.97 -22.66
N HIS A 88 12.41 -6.26 -23.67
CA HIS A 88 13.87 -6.07 -23.64
C HIS A 88 14.67 -7.02 -22.71
N ASN A 89 14.36 -8.32 -22.70
CA ASN A 89 15.08 -9.36 -21.95
C ASN A 89 15.23 -9.08 -20.44
N LYS A 90 14.29 -8.34 -19.86
CA LYS A 90 14.23 -8.06 -18.42
C LYS A 90 13.03 -8.76 -17.82
N GLU A 91 13.14 -9.24 -16.59
CA GLU A 91 11.97 -9.65 -15.82
C GLU A 91 11.52 -8.51 -14.89
N SER A 92 10.22 -8.39 -14.69
CA SER A 92 9.64 -7.54 -13.67
C SER A 92 9.17 -8.42 -12.51
N THR A 93 9.72 -8.21 -11.33
CA THR A 93 9.13 -8.71 -10.08
C THR A 93 7.76 -8.06 -9.91
N ILE A 94 6.72 -8.88 -9.81
CA ILE A 94 5.34 -8.46 -9.52
C ILE A 94 5.08 -8.51 -8.01
N TYR A 95 5.65 -9.50 -7.34
CA TYR A 95 5.54 -9.69 -5.90
C TYR A 95 6.83 -10.26 -5.32
N ARG A 96 7.16 -9.90 -4.07
CA ARG A 96 8.36 -10.38 -3.37
C ARG A 96 8.07 -10.60 -1.88
N MET A 97 8.59 -11.68 -1.33
CA MET A 97 8.55 -11.99 0.10
C MET A 97 9.89 -12.51 0.63
N CYS A 98 10.14 -12.44 1.94
CA CYS A 98 11.33 -13.01 2.58
C CYS A 98 10.96 -14.14 3.56
N PRO A 99 11.10 -15.43 3.17
CA PRO A 99 10.63 -16.56 3.97
C PRO A 99 11.16 -16.57 5.40
N ALA A 100 12.46 -16.32 5.59
CA ALA A 100 13.12 -16.35 6.89
C ALA A 100 12.57 -15.32 7.90
N ARG A 101 11.91 -14.26 7.42
CA ARG A 101 11.40 -13.16 8.25
C ARG A 101 9.87 -13.08 8.29
N GLU A 102 9.20 -13.58 7.25
CA GLU A 102 7.75 -13.48 7.04
C GLU A 102 6.95 -14.78 7.24
N ALA A 103 7.63 -15.93 7.36
CA ALA A 103 6.96 -17.23 7.54
C ALA A 103 5.98 -17.23 8.72
N GLY A 104 4.76 -17.75 8.49
CA GLY A 104 3.69 -17.79 9.49
C GLY A 104 3.08 -16.43 9.86
N LYS A 105 3.52 -15.32 9.25
CA LYS A 105 3.03 -13.96 9.58
C LYS A 105 2.49 -13.17 8.40
N HIS A 106 2.82 -13.57 7.17
CA HIS A 106 2.48 -12.81 5.98
C HIS A 106 1.15 -13.25 5.35
N ILE A 107 0.28 -12.27 5.10
CA ILE A 107 -1.01 -12.44 4.43
C ILE A 107 -0.95 -11.79 3.05
N PHE A 108 -1.24 -12.55 1.99
CA PHE A 108 -1.27 -12.03 0.62
C PHE A 108 -2.65 -11.42 0.31
N GLN A 109 -2.71 -10.13 -0.03
CA GLN A 109 -3.97 -9.51 -0.45
C GLN A 109 -4.16 -9.53 -1.97
N ILE A 110 -5.22 -10.21 -2.42
CA ILE A 110 -5.64 -10.25 -3.81
C ILE A 110 -6.69 -9.19 -4.14
N GLY A 111 -6.48 -8.46 -5.24
CA GLY A 111 -7.53 -7.74 -5.95
C GLY A 111 -8.09 -8.63 -7.07
N THR A 112 -9.37 -8.98 -7.00
CA THR A 112 -10.04 -9.84 -8.00
C THR A 112 -11.53 -9.54 -8.07
N ALA A 113 -12.20 -10.00 -9.13
CA ALA A 113 -13.64 -9.85 -9.38
C ALA A 113 -14.26 -11.12 -9.98
N ASP A 114 -13.63 -12.28 -9.74
CA ASP A 114 -13.89 -13.53 -10.44
C ASP A 114 -13.39 -14.74 -9.62
N PRO A 115 -14.24 -15.73 -9.32
CA PRO A 115 -13.87 -16.84 -8.45
C PRO A 115 -12.72 -17.71 -8.98
N GLU A 116 -12.66 -17.95 -10.30
CA GLU A 116 -11.66 -18.84 -10.90
C GLU A 116 -10.28 -18.18 -10.90
N ARG A 117 -10.21 -16.90 -11.31
CA ARG A 117 -8.95 -16.14 -11.24
C ARG A 117 -8.48 -15.91 -9.82
N ALA A 118 -9.39 -15.75 -8.86
CA ALA A 118 -9.05 -15.66 -7.44
C ALA A 118 -8.27 -16.89 -6.98
N VAL A 119 -8.81 -18.09 -7.25
CA VAL A 119 -8.17 -19.37 -6.93
C VAL A 119 -6.87 -19.54 -7.71
N GLN A 120 -6.85 -19.24 -9.01
CA GLN A 120 -5.64 -19.38 -9.83
C GLN A 120 -4.48 -18.52 -9.32
N ALA A 121 -4.74 -17.25 -8.98
CA ALA A 121 -3.73 -16.35 -8.46
C ALA A 121 -3.31 -16.69 -7.02
N ALA A 122 -4.25 -17.07 -6.15
CA ALA A 122 -3.96 -17.50 -4.79
C ALA A 122 -3.08 -18.76 -4.75
N ARG A 123 -3.34 -19.75 -5.63
CA ARG A 123 -2.56 -20.99 -5.74
C ARG A 123 -1.06 -20.74 -6.02
N LEU A 124 -0.72 -19.64 -6.70
CA LEU A 124 0.68 -19.29 -6.99
C LEU A 124 1.49 -18.89 -5.75
N VAL A 125 0.84 -18.45 -4.67
CA VAL A 125 1.48 -17.90 -3.46
C VAL A 125 1.16 -18.67 -2.18
N ALA A 126 0.07 -19.47 -2.16
CA ALA A 126 -0.44 -20.17 -0.97
C ALA A 126 0.55 -21.19 -0.35
N ALA A 127 1.55 -21.63 -1.10
CA ALA A 127 2.65 -22.43 -0.58
C ALA A 127 3.57 -21.64 0.37
N ASP A 128 3.69 -20.32 0.21
CA ASP A 128 4.71 -19.50 0.87
C ASP A 128 4.15 -18.52 1.91
N VAL A 129 2.84 -18.26 1.89
CA VAL A 129 2.15 -17.31 2.79
C VAL A 129 1.30 -18.02 3.86
N ALA A 130 0.90 -17.28 4.90
CA ALA A 130 0.14 -17.78 6.04
C ALA A 130 -1.39 -17.57 5.91
N GLY A 131 -1.83 -16.87 4.87
CA GLY A 131 -3.24 -16.65 4.56
C GLY A 131 -3.44 -15.84 3.27
N ILE A 132 -4.64 -15.92 2.71
CA ILE A 132 -5.07 -15.13 1.54
C ILE A 132 -6.19 -14.18 1.96
N ASP A 133 -6.05 -12.89 1.63
CA ASP A 133 -7.06 -11.87 1.91
C ASP A 133 -7.66 -11.31 0.63
N VAL A 134 -8.99 -11.18 0.55
CA VAL A 134 -9.66 -10.52 -0.58
C VAL A 134 -9.89 -9.04 -0.27
N ASN A 135 -9.40 -8.16 -1.15
CA ASN A 135 -9.72 -6.74 -1.09
C ASN A 135 -11.14 -6.47 -1.60
N ALA A 136 -12.03 -6.11 -0.69
CA ALA A 136 -13.39 -5.63 -0.98
C ALA A 136 -13.62 -4.21 -0.44
N GLY A 137 -12.55 -3.42 -0.25
CA GLY A 137 -12.61 -2.12 0.44
C GLY A 137 -11.87 -0.96 -0.24
N CYS A 138 -11.11 -1.22 -1.31
CA CYS A 138 -10.36 -0.20 -2.05
C CYS A 138 -11.29 0.64 -2.95
N PRO A 139 -11.39 1.97 -2.76
CA PRO A 139 -12.24 2.83 -3.60
C PRO A 139 -11.52 3.36 -4.86
N LYS A 140 -10.26 2.99 -5.09
CA LYS A 140 -9.43 3.60 -6.14
C LYS A 140 -9.74 3.02 -7.53
N PRO A 141 -9.72 3.83 -8.61
CA PRO A 141 -10.08 3.40 -9.96
C PRO A 141 -9.34 2.15 -10.47
N PHE A 142 -8.05 1.99 -10.15
CA PHE A 142 -7.28 0.81 -10.59
C PHE A 142 -7.90 -0.52 -10.10
N SER A 143 -8.63 -0.49 -8.99
CA SER A 143 -9.34 -1.64 -8.42
C SER A 143 -10.81 -1.64 -8.88
N THR A 144 -11.52 -0.53 -8.66
CA THR A 144 -12.97 -0.45 -8.89
C THR A 144 -13.37 -0.51 -10.37
N SER A 145 -12.55 -0.01 -11.31
CA SER A 145 -12.79 -0.14 -12.76
C SER A 145 -12.67 -1.59 -13.26
N GLY A 146 -11.95 -2.46 -12.53
CA GLY A 146 -11.92 -3.90 -12.79
C GLY A 146 -13.05 -4.68 -12.14
N GLY A 147 -13.98 -4.00 -11.45
CA GLY A 147 -15.02 -4.64 -10.63
C GLY A 147 -14.51 -5.17 -9.28
N MET A 148 -13.29 -4.81 -8.89
CA MET A 148 -12.60 -5.29 -7.67
C MET A 148 -12.76 -4.26 -6.52
N GLY A 149 -12.24 -4.59 -5.33
CA GLY A 149 -12.23 -3.65 -4.22
C GLY A 149 -13.64 -3.26 -3.78
N ALA A 150 -13.86 -1.97 -3.52
CA ALA A 150 -15.16 -1.47 -3.06
C ALA A 150 -16.31 -1.63 -4.09
N ALA A 151 -16.02 -2.02 -5.34
CA ALA A 151 -17.07 -2.38 -6.30
C ALA A 151 -17.77 -3.71 -5.93
N LEU A 152 -17.07 -4.63 -5.26
CA LEU A 152 -17.62 -5.90 -4.78
C LEU A 152 -18.71 -5.71 -3.72
N LEU A 153 -18.67 -4.62 -2.94
CA LEU A 153 -19.71 -4.28 -1.96
C LEU A 153 -21.09 -4.02 -2.59
N ARG A 154 -21.13 -3.71 -3.90
CA ARG A 154 -22.39 -3.58 -4.68
C ARG A 154 -22.77 -4.86 -5.42
N THR A 155 -21.97 -5.92 -5.33
CA THR A 155 -22.20 -7.23 -5.95
C THR A 155 -21.92 -8.35 -4.93
N PRO A 156 -22.65 -8.40 -3.80
CA PRO A 156 -22.35 -9.31 -2.69
C PRO A 156 -22.37 -10.79 -3.12
N ASP A 157 -23.20 -11.19 -4.07
CA ASP A 157 -23.25 -12.56 -4.61
C ASP A 157 -21.91 -12.97 -5.24
N LYS A 158 -21.30 -12.05 -6.00
CA LYS A 158 -19.96 -12.24 -6.59
C LYS A 158 -18.88 -12.31 -5.53
N LEU A 159 -18.95 -11.47 -4.49
CA LEU A 159 -18.00 -11.51 -3.38
C LEU A 159 -18.10 -12.83 -2.60
N CYS A 160 -19.32 -13.31 -2.34
CA CYS A 160 -19.54 -14.63 -1.70
C CYS A 160 -18.94 -15.75 -2.56
N ALA A 161 -19.25 -15.79 -3.87
CA ALA A 161 -18.72 -16.81 -4.78
C ALA A 161 -17.18 -16.81 -4.87
N ILE A 162 -16.52 -15.65 -4.78
CA ILE A 162 -15.05 -15.54 -4.72
C ILE A 162 -14.52 -16.17 -3.43
N LEU A 163 -15.12 -15.84 -2.28
CA LEU A 163 -14.68 -16.36 -0.98
C LEU A 163 -14.95 -17.86 -0.86
N GLU A 164 -16.13 -18.33 -1.28
CA GLU A 164 -16.49 -19.75 -1.31
C GLU A 164 -15.53 -20.57 -2.18
N ALA A 165 -15.15 -20.06 -3.36
CA ALA A 165 -14.17 -20.73 -4.21
C ALA A 165 -12.77 -20.79 -3.57
N LEU A 166 -12.31 -19.70 -2.95
CA LEU A 166 -11.05 -19.68 -2.21
C LEU A 166 -11.08 -20.65 -1.01
N VAL A 167 -12.15 -20.65 -0.22
CA VAL A 167 -12.31 -21.56 0.92
C VAL A 167 -12.36 -23.02 0.46
N LYS A 168 -13.11 -23.31 -0.61
CA LYS A 168 -13.28 -24.66 -1.16
C LYS A 168 -11.98 -25.24 -1.73
N TYR A 169 -11.16 -24.43 -2.41
CA TYR A 169 -10.00 -24.94 -3.14
C TYR A 169 -8.65 -24.64 -2.49
N ILE A 170 -8.45 -23.47 -1.86
CA ILE A 170 -7.15 -23.10 -1.28
C ILE A 170 -7.00 -23.61 0.16
N THR A 171 -8.05 -23.52 0.99
CA THR A 171 -7.99 -23.96 2.39
C THR A 171 -7.59 -25.43 2.55
N PRO A 172 -8.22 -26.42 1.86
CA PRO A 172 -7.82 -27.82 2.02
C PRO A 172 -6.51 -28.18 1.30
N GLU A 173 -6.14 -27.47 0.22
CA GLU A 173 -4.93 -27.75 -0.57
C GLU A 173 -3.66 -27.23 0.12
N TYR A 174 -3.74 -26.09 0.81
CA TYR A 174 -2.60 -25.42 1.42
C TYR A 174 -2.66 -25.30 2.94
N GLU A 175 -3.77 -25.70 3.56
CA GLU A 175 -4.02 -25.61 5.01
C GLU A 175 -3.85 -24.18 5.57
N ILE A 176 -4.22 -23.15 4.80
CA ILE A 176 -4.19 -21.73 5.22
C ILE A 176 -5.60 -21.13 5.24
N GLY A 177 -5.79 -20.07 6.05
CA GLY A 177 -7.08 -19.38 6.16
C GLY A 177 -7.33 -18.36 5.04
N ILE A 178 -8.60 -18.12 4.75
CA ILE A 178 -9.08 -17.05 3.85
C ILE A 178 -9.67 -15.92 4.70
N SER A 179 -9.31 -14.67 4.40
CA SER A 179 -9.89 -13.48 5.01
C SER A 179 -10.43 -12.49 3.96
N VAL A 180 -11.21 -11.51 4.41
CA VAL A 180 -11.72 -10.43 3.57
C VAL A 180 -11.60 -9.08 4.27
N LYS A 181 -11.18 -8.05 3.53
CA LYS A 181 -11.16 -6.67 4.01
C LYS A 181 -12.23 -5.82 3.34
N ILE A 182 -13.22 -5.37 4.12
CA ILE A 182 -14.37 -4.58 3.66
C ILE A 182 -14.33 -3.13 4.17
N ARG A 183 -15.33 -2.35 3.74
CA ARG A 183 -15.79 -1.11 4.38
C ARG A 183 -17.18 -1.32 4.96
N ILE A 184 -17.56 -0.50 5.95
CA ILE A 184 -18.96 -0.39 6.36
C ILE A 184 -19.83 0.17 5.22
N LEU A 185 -21.10 -0.23 5.19
CA LEU A 185 -22.13 0.34 4.32
C LEU A 185 -22.83 1.51 5.02
N GLU A 186 -23.77 2.14 4.32
CA GLU A 186 -24.46 3.35 4.78
C GLU A 186 -25.24 3.10 6.07
N THR A 187 -26.06 2.05 6.10
CA THR A 187 -26.81 1.65 7.30
C THR A 187 -26.16 0.46 8.02
N ALA A 188 -26.45 0.34 9.32
CA ALA A 188 -26.03 -0.82 10.10
C ALA A 188 -26.67 -2.12 9.59
N ALA A 189 -27.93 -2.08 9.15
CA ALA A 189 -28.66 -3.25 8.65
C ALA A 189 -28.06 -3.82 7.36
N GLU A 190 -27.63 -2.96 6.42
CA GLU A 190 -26.93 -3.40 5.20
C GLU A 190 -25.57 -4.01 5.53
N THR A 191 -24.81 -3.37 6.43
CA THR A 191 -23.52 -3.92 6.89
C THR A 191 -23.72 -5.26 7.59
N GLU A 192 -24.75 -5.42 8.43
CA GLU A 192 -25.07 -6.69 9.09
C GLU A 192 -25.39 -7.78 8.08
N ALA A 193 -26.31 -7.50 7.14
CA ALA A 193 -26.71 -8.44 6.10
C ALA A 193 -25.52 -8.87 5.23
N LEU A 194 -24.63 -7.94 4.87
CA LEU A 194 -23.39 -8.27 4.17
C LEU A 194 -22.49 -9.15 5.03
N VAL A 195 -22.16 -8.75 6.27
CA VAL A 195 -21.22 -9.48 7.14
C VAL A 195 -21.72 -10.89 7.43
N ARG A 196 -23.02 -11.10 7.70
CA ARG A 196 -23.63 -12.43 7.87
C ARG A 196 -23.37 -13.33 6.65
N ARG A 197 -23.58 -12.80 5.45
CA ARG A 197 -23.31 -13.53 4.20
C ARG A 197 -21.83 -13.86 4.02
N LEU A 198 -20.93 -12.91 4.30
CA LEU A 198 -19.49 -13.13 4.18
C LEU A 198 -18.99 -14.19 5.17
N CYS A 199 -19.44 -14.16 6.43
CA CYS A 199 -19.06 -15.15 7.43
C CYS A 199 -19.55 -16.57 7.07
N ALA A 200 -20.73 -16.69 6.47
CA ALA A 200 -21.27 -17.98 6.02
C ALA A 200 -20.43 -18.67 4.92
N THR A 201 -19.53 -17.95 4.23
CA THR A 201 -18.64 -18.54 3.21
C THR A 201 -17.50 -19.41 3.78
N GLY A 202 -17.28 -19.39 5.10
CA GLY A 202 -16.21 -20.16 5.76
C GLY A 202 -14.86 -19.45 5.86
N ILE A 203 -14.82 -18.12 5.68
CA ILE A 203 -13.64 -17.30 5.97
C ILE A 203 -13.19 -17.44 7.44
N THR A 204 -11.89 -17.34 7.69
CA THR A 204 -11.31 -17.37 9.05
C THR A 204 -11.30 -16.00 9.72
N ALA A 205 -11.28 -14.90 8.95
CA ALA A 205 -11.29 -13.55 9.48
C ALA A 205 -11.93 -12.52 8.55
N LEU A 206 -12.49 -11.46 9.14
CA LEU A 206 -13.01 -10.29 8.45
C LEU A 206 -12.37 -9.04 9.04
N THR A 207 -11.79 -8.19 8.19
CA THR A 207 -11.31 -6.87 8.58
C THR A 207 -12.27 -5.80 8.10
N VAL A 208 -12.84 -5.01 9.01
CA VAL A 208 -13.74 -3.90 8.66
C VAL A 208 -13.02 -2.55 8.76
N HIS A 209 -12.94 -1.82 7.65
CA HIS A 209 -12.60 -0.40 7.69
C HIS A 209 -13.85 0.39 8.08
N CYS A 210 -13.81 1.04 9.24
CA CYS A 210 -14.85 1.89 9.81
C CYS A 210 -15.00 3.24 9.06
N ARG A 211 -15.13 3.20 7.73
CA ARG A 211 -15.46 4.33 6.84
C ARG A 211 -16.27 3.78 5.67
N THR A 212 -17.33 4.47 5.26
CA THR A 212 -18.06 4.10 4.03
C THR A 212 -17.19 4.36 2.78
N THR A 213 -17.57 3.81 1.63
CA THR A 213 -16.81 3.96 0.37
C THR A 213 -16.62 5.42 -0.07
N PRO A 214 -17.61 6.34 0.03
CA PRO A 214 -17.45 7.74 -0.40
C PRO A 214 -16.56 8.61 0.51
N MET A 215 -16.34 8.22 1.77
CA MET A 215 -15.62 9.05 2.75
C MET A 215 -14.16 9.29 2.35
N ARG A 216 -13.73 10.55 2.43
CA ARG A 216 -12.35 10.97 2.17
C ARG A 216 -11.43 10.52 3.33
N PRO A 217 -10.13 10.31 3.09
CA PRO A 217 -9.19 9.88 4.15
C PRO A 217 -9.13 10.78 5.39
N ARG A 218 -9.47 12.07 5.26
CA ARG A 218 -9.48 13.05 6.37
C ARG A 218 -10.74 13.00 7.26
N GLU A 219 -11.80 12.34 6.85
CA GLU A 219 -13.04 12.22 7.63
C GLU A 219 -12.89 11.09 8.65
N ARG A 220 -13.17 11.34 9.94
CA ARG A 220 -12.89 10.39 11.04
C ARG A 220 -13.60 9.05 10.88
N ALA A 221 -13.01 7.97 11.40
CA ALA A 221 -13.61 6.64 11.37
C ALA A 221 -14.92 6.57 12.20
N ILE A 222 -15.96 5.98 11.61
CA ILE A 222 -17.30 5.79 12.21
C ILE A 222 -17.36 4.38 12.81
N ARG A 223 -17.16 4.27 14.13
CA ARG A 223 -17.06 2.97 14.83
C ARG A 223 -18.39 2.43 15.39
N GLY A 224 -19.50 3.19 15.29
CA GLY A 224 -20.79 2.81 15.87
C GLY A 224 -21.33 1.45 15.40
N GLN A 225 -21.04 1.02 14.18
CA GLN A 225 -21.46 -0.28 13.65
C GLN A 225 -20.56 -1.45 14.10
N LEU A 226 -19.37 -1.18 14.68
CA LEU A 226 -18.31 -2.18 14.87
C LEU A 226 -18.68 -3.29 15.87
N ARG A 227 -19.40 -2.98 16.95
CA ARG A 227 -19.88 -3.99 17.92
C ARG A 227 -20.80 -5.03 17.26
N MET A 228 -21.70 -4.58 16.40
CA MET A 228 -22.56 -5.49 15.62
C MET A 228 -21.72 -6.34 14.66
N VAL A 229 -20.78 -5.74 13.92
CA VAL A 229 -19.92 -6.48 12.97
C VAL A 229 -19.12 -7.57 13.70
N ALA A 230 -18.55 -7.25 14.86
CA ALA A 230 -17.80 -8.20 15.67
C ALA A 230 -18.70 -9.33 16.22
N GLN A 231 -19.87 -8.98 16.77
CA GLN A 231 -20.86 -9.96 17.25
C GLN A 231 -21.26 -10.95 16.14
N VAL A 232 -21.58 -10.47 14.94
CA VAL A 232 -21.89 -11.33 13.79
C VAL A 232 -20.71 -12.23 13.45
N CYS A 233 -19.49 -11.70 13.40
CA CYS A 233 -18.30 -12.53 13.14
C CYS A 233 -18.17 -13.65 14.19
N HIS A 234 -18.41 -13.35 15.46
CA HIS A 234 -18.35 -14.31 16.56
C HIS A 234 -19.44 -15.38 16.52
N GLU A 235 -20.66 -15.07 16.04
CA GLU A 235 -21.72 -16.06 15.82
C GLU A 235 -21.29 -17.19 14.86
N PHE A 236 -20.47 -16.86 13.87
CA PHE A 236 -19.91 -17.82 12.89
C PHE A 236 -18.52 -18.32 13.25
N GLY A 237 -17.86 -17.76 14.27
CA GLY A 237 -16.48 -18.09 14.64
C GLY A 237 -15.38 -17.42 13.85
N VAL A 238 -15.73 -16.40 13.06
CA VAL A 238 -14.81 -15.58 12.28
C VAL A 238 -14.14 -14.57 13.22
N ALA A 239 -12.84 -14.34 13.07
CA ALA A 239 -12.16 -13.27 13.82
C ALA A 239 -12.45 -11.90 13.18
N CYS A 240 -12.82 -10.91 13.99
CA CYS A 240 -13.10 -9.55 13.55
C CYS A 240 -11.92 -8.61 13.85
N LEU A 241 -11.27 -8.07 12.82
CA LEU A 241 -10.27 -7.02 12.96
C LEU A 241 -10.86 -5.65 12.61
N MET A 242 -10.64 -4.66 13.47
CA MET A 242 -11.04 -3.28 13.18
C MET A 242 -9.96 -2.48 12.45
N ASN A 243 -10.35 -1.57 11.57
CA ASN A 243 -9.43 -0.70 10.85
C ASN A 243 -10.01 0.72 10.71
N GLY A 244 -9.14 1.72 10.72
CA GLY A 244 -9.49 3.14 10.63
C GLY A 244 -9.15 3.88 11.92
N ASP A 245 -8.27 4.88 11.78
CA ASP A 245 -7.80 5.79 12.83
C ASP A 245 -7.26 5.06 14.08
N VAL A 246 -6.43 4.04 13.80
CA VAL A 246 -5.57 3.37 14.78
C VAL A 246 -4.15 3.87 14.56
N GLU A 247 -3.52 4.38 15.61
CA GLU A 247 -2.28 5.16 15.56
C GLU A 247 -1.06 4.43 16.15
N ASN A 248 -1.26 3.52 17.12
CA ASN A 248 -0.21 2.65 17.68
C ASN A 248 -0.80 1.31 18.22
N LYS A 249 0.07 0.41 18.69
CA LYS A 249 -0.31 -0.94 19.16
C LYS A 249 -1.20 -0.91 20.39
N GLU A 250 -0.90 -0.04 21.36
CA GLU A 250 -1.68 0.19 22.58
C GLU A 250 -3.11 0.65 22.27
N GLN A 251 -3.25 1.69 21.44
CA GLN A 251 -4.54 2.20 20.99
C GLN A 251 -5.29 1.15 20.15
N GLY A 252 -4.58 0.33 19.37
CA GLY A 252 -5.14 -0.80 18.65
C GLY A 252 -5.83 -1.80 19.57
N PHE A 253 -5.16 -2.25 20.64
CA PHE A 253 -5.77 -3.12 21.64
C PHE A 253 -6.92 -2.44 22.40
N ALA A 254 -6.76 -1.17 22.79
CA ALA A 254 -7.78 -0.42 23.52
C ALA A 254 -9.07 -0.28 22.69
N LEU A 255 -8.97 0.15 21.43
CA LEU A 255 -10.11 0.28 20.53
C LEU A 255 -10.74 -1.08 20.19
N ALA A 256 -9.95 -2.13 20.01
CA ALA A 256 -10.47 -3.48 19.78
C ALA A 256 -11.36 -3.93 20.98
N ALA A 257 -10.86 -3.77 22.20
CA ALA A 257 -11.62 -4.05 23.42
C ALA A 257 -12.86 -3.15 23.59
N GLU A 258 -12.74 -1.84 23.33
CA GLU A 258 -13.83 -0.86 23.42
C GLU A 258 -15.01 -1.21 22.50
N PHE A 259 -14.73 -1.72 21.30
CA PHE A 259 -15.74 -2.04 20.29
C PHE A 259 -15.99 -3.54 20.10
N GLY A 260 -15.41 -4.40 20.95
CA GLY A 260 -15.62 -5.86 20.93
C GLY A 260 -14.98 -6.60 19.75
N ALA A 261 -14.08 -5.95 19.00
CA ALA A 261 -13.30 -6.60 17.95
C ALA A 261 -12.14 -7.43 18.56
N ASP A 262 -11.68 -8.46 17.85
CA ASP A 262 -10.61 -9.34 18.32
C ASP A 262 -9.20 -8.73 18.17
N GLY A 263 -9.07 -7.66 17.38
CA GLY A 263 -7.79 -7.01 17.11
C GLY A 263 -7.93 -5.80 16.20
N ALA A 264 -6.79 -5.18 15.85
CA ALA A 264 -6.76 -3.93 15.11
C ALA A 264 -5.72 -3.94 13.98
N MET A 265 -5.99 -3.19 12.91
CA MET A 265 -5.12 -3.07 11.76
C MET A 265 -4.70 -1.61 11.55
N ILE A 266 -3.38 -1.37 11.51
CA ILE A 266 -2.77 -0.05 11.38
C ILE A 266 -2.31 0.17 9.93
N ALA A 267 -2.71 1.32 9.35
CA ALA A 267 -2.36 1.72 7.99
C ALA A 267 -1.46 2.96 7.99
N THR A 268 -2.05 4.15 7.84
CA THR A 268 -1.34 5.43 7.65
C THR A 268 -0.40 5.82 8.79
N ALA A 269 -0.58 5.30 10.02
CA ALA A 269 0.40 5.51 11.09
C ALA A 269 1.67 4.67 10.86
N ALA A 270 1.53 3.39 10.48
CA ALA A 270 2.64 2.52 10.12
C ALA A 270 3.36 2.95 8.83
N GLU A 271 2.63 3.51 7.87
CA GLU A 271 3.19 4.11 6.65
C GLU A 271 4.12 5.31 6.94
N LYS A 272 3.77 6.13 7.94
CA LYS A 272 4.60 7.25 8.41
C LYS A 272 5.73 6.80 9.33
N ASN A 273 5.43 5.87 10.24
CA ASN A 273 6.37 5.37 11.21
C ASN A 273 5.99 3.95 11.66
N PRO A 274 6.63 2.89 11.12
CA PRO A 274 6.34 1.50 11.51
C PRO A 274 6.72 1.18 12.97
N THR A 275 7.40 2.07 13.70
CA THR A 275 7.56 1.90 15.15
C THR A 275 6.27 2.09 15.94
N CYS A 276 5.15 2.44 15.29
CA CYS A 276 3.81 2.38 15.89
C CYS A 276 3.42 0.99 16.42
N PHE A 277 4.16 -0.07 16.05
CA PHE A 277 3.99 -1.41 16.61
C PHE A 277 4.82 -1.69 17.88
N ARG A 278 5.86 -0.88 18.18
CA ARG A 278 6.64 -1.00 19.42
C ARG A 278 5.75 -0.69 20.61
N ARG A 279 5.94 -1.40 21.72
CA ARG A 279 5.20 -1.12 22.95
C ARG A 279 5.75 0.14 23.61
N GLU A 280 4.90 0.86 24.35
CA GLU A 280 5.37 1.97 25.19
C GLU A 280 6.41 1.49 26.23
N ALA A 281 6.23 0.28 26.76
CA ALA A 281 7.20 -0.37 27.66
C ALA A 281 8.58 -0.64 27.01
N ASP A 282 8.63 -0.75 25.68
CA ASP A 282 9.86 -0.97 24.91
C ASP A 282 10.46 0.36 24.39
N GLY A 283 9.93 1.51 24.83
CA GLY A 283 10.37 2.84 24.42
C GLY A 283 9.62 3.45 23.23
N GLY A 284 8.39 2.99 22.94
CA GLY A 284 7.40 3.69 22.12
C GLY A 284 7.83 4.00 20.67
N LEU A 285 7.48 5.19 20.17
CA LEU A 285 7.85 5.63 18.82
C LEU A 285 9.33 6.08 18.74
N LEU A 286 10.06 5.64 17.70
CA LEU A 286 11.39 6.22 17.40
C LEU A 286 11.26 7.54 16.60
N PRO A 287 12.25 8.44 16.73
CA PRO A 287 12.46 9.56 15.82
C PRO A 287 12.46 9.15 14.34
N TRP A 288 11.95 10.02 13.47
CA TRP A 288 11.82 9.72 12.03
C TRP A 288 13.17 9.40 11.36
N ARG A 289 14.28 9.94 11.86
CA ARG A 289 15.63 9.71 11.32
C ARG A 289 16.07 8.26 11.48
N ASP A 290 15.88 7.69 12.66
CA ASP A 290 16.29 6.32 12.97
C ASP A 290 15.48 5.32 12.15
N VAL A 291 14.17 5.59 12.06
CA VAL A 291 13.21 4.85 11.22
C VAL A 291 13.60 4.88 9.75
N VAL A 292 13.95 6.06 9.22
CA VAL A 292 14.35 6.24 7.82
C VAL A 292 15.71 5.60 7.55
N SER A 293 16.68 5.71 8.46
CA SER A 293 17.98 5.04 8.34
C SER A 293 17.80 3.53 8.21
N ARG A 294 17.02 2.94 9.12
CA ARG A 294 16.72 1.51 9.13
C ARG A 294 15.88 1.07 7.92
N TYR A 295 14.94 1.90 7.45
CA TYR A 295 14.17 1.60 6.25
C TYR A 295 15.04 1.59 4.98
N VAL A 296 16.01 2.50 4.87
CA VAL A 296 16.94 2.57 3.73
C VAL A 296 17.85 1.34 3.69
N GLU A 297 18.43 0.95 4.84
CA GLU A 297 19.21 -0.28 5.02
C GLU A 297 18.40 -1.52 4.58
N VAL A 298 17.22 -1.74 5.18
CA VAL A 298 16.35 -2.89 4.84
C VAL A 298 15.89 -2.87 3.37
N ALA A 299 15.71 -1.69 2.77
CA ALA A 299 15.39 -1.57 1.36
C ALA A 299 16.56 -1.95 0.43
N MET A 300 17.81 -1.75 0.87
CA MET A 300 19.01 -2.19 0.18
C MET A 300 19.25 -3.69 0.34
N ASP A 301 19.16 -4.22 1.57
CA ASP A 301 19.27 -5.65 1.90
C ASP A 301 18.34 -6.53 1.04
N LEU A 302 17.15 -6.01 0.73
CA LEU A 302 16.08 -6.74 0.02
C LEU A 302 15.96 -6.30 -1.45
N ASN A 303 16.95 -5.55 -1.94
CA ASN A 303 17.03 -4.99 -3.30
C ASN A 303 15.70 -4.40 -3.79
N ASN A 304 15.10 -3.55 -2.96
CA ASN A 304 13.81 -2.94 -3.25
C ASN A 304 13.93 -1.96 -4.43
N HIS A 305 12.89 -1.88 -5.24
CA HIS A 305 12.88 -1.00 -6.40
C HIS A 305 13.01 0.46 -5.94
N PHE A 306 14.10 1.14 -6.33
CA PHE A 306 14.44 2.47 -5.81
C PHE A 306 13.29 3.49 -5.82
N SER A 307 12.43 3.52 -6.86
CA SER A 307 11.31 4.47 -6.90
C SER A 307 10.22 4.20 -5.85
N ASN A 308 10.12 2.96 -5.35
CA ASN A 308 9.28 2.60 -4.22
C ASN A 308 9.91 3.11 -2.93
N THR A 309 11.19 2.79 -2.68
CA THR A 309 11.95 3.30 -1.53
C THR A 309 11.84 4.82 -1.41
N LYS A 310 12.09 5.54 -2.51
CA LYS A 310 11.94 7.00 -2.59
C LYS A 310 10.51 7.48 -2.27
N TYR A 311 9.48 6.74 -2.66
CA TYR A 311 8.08 7.10 -2.36
C TYR A 311 7.74 6.90 -0.88
N LEU A 312 8.26 5.87 -0.21
CA LEU A 312 8.11 5.70 1.23
C LEU A 312 8.86 6.78 2.02
N LEU A 313 10.04 7.20 1.57
CA LEU A 313 10.76 8.32 2.19
C LEU A 313 9.91 9.60 2.24
N THR A 314 9.07 9.87 1.24
CA THR A 314 8.14 11.02 1.27
C THR A 314 6.91 10.81 2.17
N GLN A 315 6.67 9.60 2.70
CA GLN A 315 5.66 9.36 3.73
C GLN A 315 6.26 9.42 5.15
N MET A 316 7.50 8.94 5.31
CA MET A 316 8.19 8.85 6.60
C MET A 316 8.87 10.15 7.03
N ILE A 317 9.48 10.90 6.11
CA ILE A 317 10.11 12.18 6.43
C ILE A 317 9.01 13.25 6.59
N PRO A 318 8.91 13.95 7.74
CA PRO A 318 7.92 14.99 7.94
C PRO A 318 8.10 16.14 6.92
N GLY A 319 7.03 16.55 6.25
CA GLY A 319 7.09 17.55 5.17
C GLY A 319 7.57 18.96 5.56
N LYS A 320 7.79 19.24 6.85
CA LYS A 320 8.40 20.48 7.35
C LYS A 320 9.93 20.39 7.49
N GLU A 321 10.50 19.19 7.42
CA GLU A 321 11.95 18.97 7.51
C GLU A 321 12.67 19.47 6.24
N PRO A 322 13.81 20.16 6.36
CA PRO A 322 14.62 20.57 5.20
C PRO A 322 14.98 19.37 4.28
N HIS A 323 15.20 18.22 4.90
CA HIS A 323 15.57 16.95 4.27
C HIS A 323 14.47 16.37 3.36
N TYR A 324 13.20 16.74 3.59
CA TYR A 324 12.08 16.30 2.76
C TYR A 324 12.28 16.70 1.29
N ARG A 325 12.66 17.96 1.04
CA ARG A 325 12.89 18.47 -0.31
C ARG A 325 14.02 17.70 -1.00
N SER A 326 15.12 17.43 -0.31
CA SER A 326 16.25 16.65 -0.82
C SER A 326 15.82 15.22 -1.18
N ALA A 327 15.09 14.54 -0.30
CA ALA A 327 14.56 13.19 -0.55
C ALA A 327 13.64 13.12 -1.80
N THR A 328 12.88 14.17 -2.12
CA THR A 328 12.09 14.19 -3.38
C THR A 328 12.94 14.28 -4.64
N GLN A 329 14.24 14.61 -4.55
CA GLN A 329 15.11 14.86 -5.71
C GLN A 329 16.08 13.71 -6.02
N VAL A 330 16.40 12.86 -5.05
CA VAL A 330 17.30 11.70 -5.17
C VAL A 330 16.94 10.73 -6.31
N LYS A 331 17.92 10.07 -6.91
CA LYS A 331 17.78 9.15 -8.07
C LYS A 331 18.46 7.78 -7.86
N THR A 332 19.30 7.68 -6.84
CA THR A 332 20.08 6.50 -6.47
C THR A 332 20.11 6.37 -4.93
N TYR A 333 20.50 5.21 -4.38
CA TYR A 333 20.70 5.04 -2.94
C TYR A 333 21.88 5.87 -2.41
N GLY A 334 22.95 6.05 -3.18
CA GLY A 334 24.04 6.98 -2.84
C GLY A 334 23.56 8.44 -2.70
N ASP A 335 22.63 8.88 -3.55
CA ASP A 335 21.97 10.18 -3.40
C ASP A 335 21.18 10.27 -2.08
N ILE A 336 20.52 9.19 -1.64
CA ILE A 336 19.80 9.13 -0.35
C ILE A 336 20.80 9.25 0.80
N CYS A 337 21.88 8.47 0.80
CA CYS A 337 22.88 8.48 1.87
C CYS A 337 23.54 9.86 2.01
N THR A 338 23.83 10.52 0.88
CA THR A 338 24.32 11.91 0.85
C THR A 338 23.28 12.89 1.38
N ALA A 339 22.03 12.83 0.89
CA ALA A 339 20.96 13.77 1.24
C ALA A 339 20.49 13.68 2.70
N LEU A 340 20.65 12.51 3.33
CA LEU A 340 20.20 12.22 4.69
C LEU A 340 21.35 12.02 5.70
N GLN A 341 22.61 12.17 5.27
CA GLN A 341 23.83 12.02 6.07
C GLN A 341 24.03 10.59 6.63
N LEU A 342 23.57 9.57 5.89
CA LEU A 342 23.69 8.15 6.25
C LEU A 342 25.05 7.59 5.78
N HIS A 343 26.15 8.20 6.23
CA HIS A 343 27.50 7.87 5.76
C HIS A 343 27.89 6.39 6.01
N HIS A 344 27.33 5.77 7.05
CA HIS A 344 27.54 4.36 7.38
C HIS A 344 26.93 3.36 6.37
N LEU A 345 26.06 3.82 5.46
CA LEU A 345 25.44 3.00 4.41
C LEU A 345 26.00 3.27 3.01
N ALA A 346 27.00 4.15 2.87
CA ALA A 346 27.45 4.65 1.56
C ALA A 346 28.01 3.53 0.65
N GLU A 347 28.83 2.63 1.20
CA GLU A 347 29.42 1.49 0.47
C GLU A 347 28.34 0.53 -0.06
N GLN A 348 27.41 0.10 0.81
CA GLN A 348 26.25 -0.73 0.44
C GLN A 348 25.39 -0.05 -0.63
N ALA A 349 25.20 1.27 -0.53
CA ALA A 349 24.42 2.04 -1.48
C ALA A 349 25.05 2.07 -2.89
N GLU A 350 26.38 2.18 -2.98
CA GLU A 350 27.09 2.11 -4.26
C GLU A 350 26.98 0.71 -4.90
N GLU A 351 27.09 -0.37 -4.11
CA GLU A 351 26.89 -1.74 -4.60
C GLU A 351 25.48 -1.97 -5.13
N ILE A 352 24.44 -1.58 -4.39
CA ILE A 352 23.04 -1.77 -4.80
C ILE A 352 22.70 -0.87 -5.99
N ASP A 353 23.21 0.36 -6.05
CA ASP A 353 23.05 1.22 -7.22
C ASP A 353 23.72 0.61 -8.45
N ALA A 354 24.88 -0.03 -8.31
CA ALA A 354 25.53 -0.77 -9.40
C ALA A 354 24.66 -1.95 -9.88
N LYS A 355 24.17 -2.79 -8.96
CA LYS A 355 23.29 -3.93 -9.26
C LYS A 355 21.97 -3.52 -9.93
N GLN A 356 21.40 -2.37 -9.55
CA GLN A 356 20.20 -1.81 -10.20
C GLN A 356 20.46 -1.08 -11.52
N GLY A 357 21.72 -0.95 -11.97
CA GLY A 357 22.08 -0.17 -13.15
C GLY A 357 21.84 1.34 -12.97
N ARG A 358 21.95 1.82 -11.74
CA ARG A 358 21.71 3.20 -11.28
C ARG A 358 22.99 3.97 -10.93
N THR A 359 24.17 3.43 -11.26
CA THR A 359 25.44 4.14 -11.10
C THR A 359 25.35 5.57 -11.63
N GLN A 360 25.90 6.53 -10.87
CA GLN A 360 25.92 7.90 -11.34
C GLN A 360 26.77 8.02 -12.60
N ASP A 361 26.11 8.19 -13.74
CA ASP A 361 26.73 8.58 -15.01
C ASP A 361 27.13 10.07 -15.02
N SER A 362 27.44 10.65 -13.83
CA SER A 362 27.79 12.05 -13.62
C SER A 362 29.04 12.43 -14.41
N GLY A 363 30.05 11.54 -14.42
CA GLY A 363 31.24 11.67 -15.25
C GLY A 363 30.94 11.64 -16.76
N LYS A 364 30.22 10.64 -17.28
CA LYS A 364 30.04 10.51 -18.74
C LYS A 364 29.01 11.50 -19.30
N LYS A 365 27.97 11.91 -18.54
CA LYS A 365 27.05 12.97 -18.96
C LYS A 365 27.70 14.35 -18.93
N ALA A 366 28.59 14.61 -17.97
CA ALA A 366 29.45 15.81 -18.00
C ALA A 366 30.37 15.79 -19.24
N LEU A 367 31.07 14.68 -19.51
CA LEU A 367 31.86 14.53 -20.74
C LEU A 367 31.03 14.67 -22.03
N LYS A 368 29.80 14.15 -22.07
CA LYS A 368 28.94 14.20 -23.27
C LYS A 368 28.40 15.62 -23.51
N ARG A 369 28.08 16.38 -22.45
CA ARG A 369 27.78 17.82 -22.52
C ARG A 369 29.01 18.67 -22.87
N ALA A 370 30.18 18.35 -22.31
CA ALA A 370 31.43 19.04 -22.63
C ALA A 370 31.81 18.81 -24.09
N ARG A 371 31.69 17.57 -24.60
CA ARG A 371 31.88 17.25 -26.03
C ARG A 371 30.84 17.93 -26.91
N SER A 372 29.55 17.95 -26.56
CA SER A 372 28.55 18.66 -27.37
C SER A 372 28.77 20.17 -27.41
N ASN A 373 29.17 20.78 -26.29
CA ASN A 373 29.53 22.20 -26.25
C ASN A 373 30.81 22.49 -27.03
N ALA A 374 31.83 21.63 -26.94
CA ALA A 374 33.05 21.77 -27.74
C ALA A 374 32.77 21.63 -29.25
N SER A 375 31.91 20.70 -29.66
CA SER A 375 31.47 20.57 -31.05
C SER A 375 30.63 21.76 -31.52
N ALA A 376 29.77 22.32 -30.65
CA ALA A 376 28.99 23.52 -30.97
C ALA A 376 29.87 24.78 -31.08
N LEU A 377 30.89 24.91 -30.24
CA LEU A 377 31.90 25.97 -30.32
C LEU A 377 32.76 25.85 -31.58
N ALA A 378 33.19 24.63 -31.93
CA ALA A 378 33.95 24.37 -33.17
C ALA A 378 33.13 24.65 -34.44
N ALA A 379 31.82 24.41 -34.42
CA ALA A 379 30.91 24.71 -35.53
C ALA A 379 30.51 26.21 -35.62
N GLY A 380 30.82 27.02 -34.62
CA GLY A 380 30.46 28.45 -34.57
C GLY A 380 31.49 29.41 -35.20
N GLY A 381 32.61 28.90 -35.71
CA GLY A 381 33.78 29.71 -36.09
C GLY A 381 33.60 30.69 -37.26
N GLU A 382 32.60 30.50 -38.12
CA GLU A 382 32.46 31.26 -39.39
C GLU A 382 31.16 32.07 -39.54
N MET A 383 30.56 32.57 -38.44
CA MET A 383 29.49 33.58 -38.50
C MET A 383 29.74 34.85 -37.66
N GLY A 384 30.99 35.07 -37.23
CA GLY A 384 31.36 36.22 -36.40
C GLY A 384 31.45 37.59 -37.09
N GLN A 385 31.69 37.64 -38.42
CA GLN A 385 32.14 38.89 -39.09
C GLN A 385 31.10 39.58 -40.01
N VAL A 386 29.84 39.13 -40.05
CA VAL A 386 28.81 39.73 -40.94
C VAL A 386 27.78 40.60 -40.18
N ARG A 387 27.80 40.61 -38.84
CA ARG A 387 26.78 41.31 -38.03
C ARG A 387 27.18 42.65 -37.39
N GLU A 388 28.39 43.14 -37.66
CA GLU A 388 28.87 44.43 -37.12
C GLU A 388 28.57 45.67 -37.98
N ARG A 389 27.83 45.52 -39.10
CA ARG A 389 27.53 46.64 -40.02
C ARG A 389 26.08 47.13 -40.07
N ALA A 390 25.22 46.69 -39.14
CA ALA A 390 23.79 47.01 -39.19
C ALA A 390 23.16 47.34 -37.82
N GLN A 391 23.77 48.23 -37.04
CA GLN A 391 23.07 48.94 -35.95
C GLN A 391 23.82 50.21 -35.50
N SER A 392 23.49 51.36 -36.09
CA SER A 392 23.89 52.68 -35.60
C SER A 392 22.70 53.65 -35.65
N HIS A 393 22.27 54.11 -34.47
CA HIS A 393 21.21 55.11 -34.22
C HIS A 393 19.77 54.70 -34.69
N LYS A 394 18.67 55.14 -34.05
CA LYS A 394 18.43 56.39 -33.31
C LYS A 394 17.36 56.22 -32.20
N VAL A 395 17.09 57.30 -31.45
CA VAL A 395 16.39 57.32 -30.15
C VAL A 395 14.97 57.93 -30.22
N LEU A 396 14.10 57.52 -29.28
CA LEU A 396 12.79 58.05 -28.81
C LEU A 396 12.24 59.38 -29.40
N SER A 397 10.94 59.41 -29.78
CA SER A 397 9.94 60.40 -29.29
C SER A 397 8.47 60.22 -29.77
N GLU A 398 7.54 60.47 -28.84
CA GLU A 398 6.21 61.15 -28.90
C GLU A 398 5.08 60.94 -29.96
N ARG A 399 3.88 60.58 -29.43
CA ARG A 399 2.51 61.16 -29.60
C ARG A 399 1.94 61.61 -30.98
N ARG A 400 0.78 61.02 -31.36
CA ARG A 400 -0.57 61.60 -31.69
C ARG A 400 -1.46 60.46 -32.27
N VAL A 401 -2.66 60.12 -31.80
CA VAL A 401 -3.99 60.80 -31.73
C VAL A 401 -4.73 60.87 -33.09
N GLY A 402 -5.99 60.38 -33.10
CA GLY A 402 -6.92 60.28 -34.24
C GLY A 402 -7.51 58.86 -34.31
N ASP A 403 -8.50 58.48 -33.50
CA ASP A 403 -9.92 58.86 -33.54
C ASP A 403 -10.59 58.62 -34.91
N GLN A 404 -11.38 57.54 -35.01
CA GLN A 404 -12.76 57.65 -35.47
C GLN A 404 -13.62 56.48 -34.96
N SER A 405 -14.87 56.79 -34.65
CA SER A 405 -15.86 55.94 -34.00
C SER A 405 -16.89 55.38 -34.99
N LYS A 406 -17.49 54.22 -34.67
CA LYS A 406 -18.95 54.06 -34.40
C LYS A 406 -19.44 52.61 -34.42
N GLU A 407 -20.36 52.31 -33.48
CA GLU A 407 -21.60 51.50 -33.58
C GLU A 407 -21.52 50.08 -34.21
N LYS A 408 -22.00 48.99 -33.59
CA LYS A 408 -23.12 48.78 -32.63
C LYS A 408 -22.75 47.62 -31.65
N GLN A 409 -23.18 47.53 -30.37
CA GLN A 409 -24.52 47.15 -29.84
C GLN A 409 -25.24 46.04 -30.66
N GLU A 410 -25.89 44.97 -30.16
CA GLU A 410 -26.13 44.34 -28.85
C GLU A 410 -26.84 42.96 -29.15
N SER A 411 -27.23 42.03 -28.25
CA SER A 411 -27.19 41.89 -26.78
C SER A 411 -27.40 40.40 -26.34
N ILE A 412 -26.84 40.04 -25.16
CA ILE A 412 -27.45 39.27 -24.05
C ILE A 412 -28.10 37.87 -24.27
N ALA A 413 -27.48 36.84 -23.62
CA ALA A 413 -28.02 35.68 -22.85
C ALA A 413 -29.11 34.73 -23.45
N LEU A 414 -29.22 33.43 -23.13
CA LEU A 414 -29.43 32.79 -21.81
C LEU A 414 -29.57 31.23 -21.96
N ALA A 415 -29.51 30.51 -20.83
CA ALA A 415 -30.17 29.21 -20.52
C ALA A 415 -29.81 27.88 -21.23
N VAL A 416 -29.02 27.08 -20.49
CA VAL A 416 -29.24 25.66 -20.07
C VAL A 416 -30.68 25.12 -20.27
N PRO A 417 -30.86 23.88 -20.77
CA PRO A 417 -31.15 22.73 -19.89
C PRO A 417 -29.96 21.78 -19.61
#